data_AF-A0A952UBA0-F1
#
_entry.id   AF-A0A952UBA0-F1
#
_cell.length_a   1.000
_cell.length_b   1.000
_cell.length_c   1.000
_cell.angle_alpha   90.00
_cell.angle_beta   90.00
_cell.angle_gamma   90.00
#
_symmetry.space_group_name_H-M   'P 1'
#
loop_
_entity.id
_entity.type
_entity.pdbx_description
1 polymer ?
#
loop_
_entity_poly.entity_id
_entity_poly.type
_entity_poly.pdbx_seq_one_letter_code
_entity_poly.pdbx_strand_id
1 'polypeptide(L)'
;MTFSALGVDQDMVDALAAKGIIEPFPIQAQTIPLGLGGQDIIGQAKTGTGKTFGFGLPLLQALGTDPEPGVQALVVVPTRELCVQVAEDLVTASSNRPTKVAAIYGGKAYEGQLEQLDDGAQVVVGTPGRLLDLAAQRKLSLKNIKVMVLDEADKMLDLGFLGDIEKLFAQTPAERHTMLFSATMPGPIVALARRFMNRPIHIRATDPDEGLTQANIRHVVYRAHSLDKDEVISRILQAEGRGKTVIFTRTKRAAAKLVEELGDRGFNAAAVHGDLNQEQRERAMAAFKAGKKEILIATDVAARGIDVDDVTHVINHTVPDDPDTYLHRAGRTGRAGKTGIAVTFVDWDDLHKWGLINRGLEMNIPEPVETYSSSPHLFSDLGIPEGTKGRLATAAPAGDRPSRSATASPGRGSRRDGQGSAGSGARGGSDRNRKRTRGGQPTSSDTAKPAGAGTHDGSGPARRRRNRTRRPSTGTGNPPPAA
;
A
#
# COMPACT_ATOMS: atom_id res chain seq x y z
N MET A 1 -24.35 -21.04 12.59
CA MET A 1 -23.24 -21.98 12.93
C MET A 1 -22.48 -21.33 14.06
N THR A 2 -22.03 -22.03 15.10
CA THR A 2 -21.34 -21.40 16.25
C THR A 2 -19.85 -21.77 16.27
N PHE A 3 -19.03 -21.00 16.98
CA PHE A 3 -17.60 -21.32 17.16
C PHE A 3 -17.37 -22.68 17.84
N SER A 4 -18.21 -23.05 18.81
CA SER A 4 -18.16 -24.36 19.47
C SER A 4 -18.35 -25.51 18.45
N ALA A 5 -19.27 -25.36 17.49
CA ALA A 5 -19.48 -26.33 16.42
C ALA A 5 -18.27 -26.47 15.47
N LEU A 6 -17.33 -25.51 15.47
CA LEU A 6 -16.08 -25.58 14.70
C LEU A 6 -14.94 -26.25 15.47
N GLY A 7 -15.17 -26.70 16.71
CA GLY A 7 -14.15 -27.31 17.57
C GLY A 7 -13.35 -26.31 18.40
N VAL A 8 -13.83 -25.07 18.55
CA VAL A 8 -13.19 -24.08 19.44
C VAL A 8 -13.52 -24.39 20.89
N ASP A 9 -12.50 -24.42 21.76
CA ASP A 9 -12.69 -24.64 23.20
C ASP A 9 -13.67 -23.64 23.83
N GLN A 10 -14.48 -24.12 24.77
CA GLN A 10 -15.58 -23.36 25.35
C GLN A 10 -15.14 -22.08 26.04
N ASP A 11 -13.96 -22.06 26.67
CA ASP A 11 -13.45 -20.88 27.37
C ASP A 11 -13.19 -19.69 26.41
N MET A 12 -12.69 -19.97 25.20
CA MET A 12 -12.53 -18.95 24.16
C MET A 12 -13.87 -18.56 23.53
N VAL A 13 -14.80 -19.52 23.37
CA VAL A 13 -16.17 -19.23 22.89
C VAL A 13 -16.87 -18.26 23.84
N ASP A 14 -16.75 -18.49 25.15
CA ASP A 14 -17.34 -17.62 26.18
C ASP A 14 -16.70 -16.23 26.18
N ALA A 15 -15.37 -16.14 25.98
CA ALA A 15 -14.64 -14.88 25.87
C ALA A 15 -15.13 -14.04 24.66
N LEU A 16 -15.32 -14.68 23.51
CA LEU A 16 -15.88 -14.04 22.31
C LEU A 16 -17.34 -13.61 22.50
N ALA A 17 -18.16 -14.48 23.09
CA ALA A 17 -19.57 -14.20 23.36
C ALA A 17 -19.76 -12.99 24.31
N ALA A 18 -18.86 -12.82 25.29
CA ALA A 18 -18.87 -11.65 26.19
C ALA A 18 -18.63 -10.31 25.44
N LYS A 19 -18.10 -10.35 24.23
CA LYS A 19 -17.95 -9.20 23.31
C LYS A 19 -19.02 -9.14 22.22
N GLY A 20 -20.02 -10.01 22.28
CA GLY A 20 -21.08 -10.12 21.28
C GLY A 20 -20.66 -10.85 19.99
N ILE A 21 -19.53 -11.55 20.00
CA ILE A 21 -19.00 -12.29 18.84
C ILE A 21 -19.49 -13.75 18.95
N ILE A 22 -20.66 -14.03 18.35
CA ILE A 22 -21.38 -15.30 18.54
C ILE A 22 -21.21 -16.24 17.35
N GLU A 23 -21.27 -15.68 16.13
CA GLU A 23 -21.26 -16.45 14.89
C GLU A 23 -19.96 -16.22 14.11
N PRO A 24 -19.39 -17.29 13.51
CA PRO A 24 -18.17 -17.18 12.72
C PRO A 24 -18.47 -16.63 11.32
N PHE A 25 -17.55 -15.83 10.80
CA PHE A 25 -17.54 -15.42 9.40
C PHE A 25 -17.25 -16.60 8.46
N PRO A 26 -17.65 -16.54 7.17
CA PRO A 26 -17.44 -17.64 6.21
C PRO A 26 -15.99 -18.12 6.11
N ILE A 27 -15.01 -17.20 6.16
CA ILE A 27 -13.59 -17.57 6.15
C ILE A 27 -13.20 -18.34 7.42
N GLN A 28 -13.69 -17.90 8.58
CA GLN A 28 -13.43 -18.55 9.88
C GLN A 28 -14.02 -19.96 9.92
N ALA A 29 -15.25 -20.14 9.44
CA ALA A 29 -15.91 -21.44 9.36
C ALA A 29 -15.12 -22.46 8.51
N GLN A 30 -14.43 -22.00 7.48
CA GLN A 30 -13.61 -22.84 6.62
C GLN A 30 -12.20 -23.07 7.17
N THR A 31 -11.58 -22.07 7.79
CA THR A 31 -10.19 -22.14 8.23
C THR A 31 -10.02 -22.76 9.60
N ILE A 32 -10.93 -22.51 10.55
CA ILE A 32 -10.78 -22.93 11.95
C ILE A 32 -10.62 -24.46 12.07
N PRO A 33 -11.51 -25.31 11.51
CA PRO A 33 -11.38 -26.75 11.69
C PRO A 33 -10.08 -27.32 11.13
N LEU A 34 -9.63 -26.77 9.99
CA LEU A 34 -8.37 -27.16 9.35
C LEU A 34 -7.16 -26.69 10.17
N GLY A 35 -7.24 -25.47 10.73
CA GLY A 35 -6.18 -24.89 11.55
C GLY A 35 -5.99 -25.66 12.85
N LEU A 36 -7.09 -26.05 13.50
CA LEU A 36 -7.07 -26.89 14.70
C LEU A 36 -6.46 -28.26 14.44
N GLY A 37 -6.61 -28.80 13.23
CA GLY A 37 -5.96 -30.04 12.81
C GLY A 37 -4.46 -29.91 12.52
N GLY A 38 -3.87 -28.71 12.64
CA GLY A 38 -2.45 -28.46 12.35
C GLY A 38 -2.09 -28.45 10.86
N GLN A 39 -3.10 -28.41 9.98
CA GLN A 39 -2.89 -28.30 8.54
C GLN A 39 -2.48 -26.87 8.18
N ASP A 40 -1.42 -26.71 7.40
CA ASP A 40 -1.03 -25.41 6.86
C ASP A 40 -2.13 -24.88 5.93
N ILE A 41 -2.44 -23.59 6.05
CA ILE A 41 -3.57 -22.95 5.34
C ILE A 41 -3.09 -21.71 4.61
N ILE A 42 -3.55 -21.55 3.37
CA ILE A 42 -3.59 -20.26 2.68
C ILE A 42 -5.04 -19.79 2.69
N GLY A 43 -5.35 -18.76 3.46
CA GLY A 43 -6.66 -18.12 3.52
C GLY A 43 -6.70 -16.88 2.62
N GLN A 44 -7.34 -16.98 1.46
CA GLN A 44 -7.56 -15.85 0.57
C GLN A 44 -8.91 -15.18 0.86
N ALA A 45 -8.88 -14.00 1.49
CA ALA A 45 -10.06 -13.20 1.78
C ALA A 45 -9.73 -11.71 1.98
N LYS A 46 -10.69 -10.83 1.68
CA LYS A 46 -10.56 -9.38 1.85
C LYS A 46 -10.40 -8.99 3.33
N THR A 47 -9.91 -7.77 3.56
CA THR A 47 -9.88 -7.15 4.90
C THR A 47 -11.30 -6.98 5.45
N GLY A 48 -11.45 -7.04 6.77
CA GLY A 48 -12.76 -6.89 7.42
C GLY A 48 -13.64 -8.15 7.44
N THR A 49 -13.16 -9.30 6.93
CA THR A 49 -13.91 -10.57 6.93
C THR A 49 -13.70 -11.42 8.19
N GLY A 50 -13.15 -10.82 9.26
CA GLY A 50 -12.88 -11.51 10.52
C GLY A 50 -11.71 -12.51 10.48
N LYS A 51 -10.74 -12.36 9.56
CA LYS A 51 -9.60 -13.29 9.43
C LYS A 51 -8.84 -13.53 10.74
N THR A 52 -8.76 -12.53 11.61
CA THR A 52 -8.04 -12.59 12.89
C THR A 52 -8.42 -13.81 13.72
N PHE A 53 -9.70 -14.05 13.98
CA PHE A 53 -10.12 -15.23 14.75
C PHE A 53 -10.02 -16.54 13.95
N GLY A 54 -10.01 -16.45 12.62
CA GLY A 54 -9.83 -17.59 11.73
C GLY A 54 -8.46 -18.26 11.87
N PHE A 55 -7.40 -17.49 12.16
CA PHE A 55 -6.08 -18.03 12.55
C PHE A 55 -5.82 -17.97 14.05
N GLY A 56 -6.39 -17.00 14.75
CA GLY A 56 -6.14 -16.72 16.16
C GLY A 56 -6.65 -17.80 17.09
N LEU A 57 -7.86 -18.33 16.84
CA LEU A 57 -8.43 -19.39 17.67
C LEU A 57 -7.64 -20.70 17.53
N PRO A 58 -7.30 -21.18 16.30
CA PRO A 58 -6.40 -22.31 16.17
C PRO A 58 -5.02 -22.10 16.80
N LEU A 59 -4.44 -20.90 16.62
CA LEU A 59 -3.15 -20.55 17.20
C LEU A 59 -3.17 -20.64 18.73
N LEU A 60 -4.16 -20.03 19.38
CA LEU A 60 -4.29 -20.04 20.84
C LEU A 60 -4.55 -21.46 21.36
N GLN A 61 -5.38 -22.25 20.66
CA GLN A 61 -5.67 -23.62 21.08
C GLN A 61 -4.45 -24.53 20.96
N ALA A 62 -3.61 -24.34 19.93
CA ALA A 62 -2.36 -25.08 19.76
C ALA A 62 -1.31 -24.81 20.86
N LEU A 63 -1.41 -23.67 21.56
CA LEU A 63 -0.57 -23.39 22.73
C LEU A 63 -1.05 -24.12 23.98
N GLY A 64 -2.33 -24.51 24.04
CA GLY A 64 -2.97 -25.12 25.20
C GLY A 64 -3.63 -24.09 26.12
N THR A 65 -4.16 -24.57 27.25
CA THR A 65 -4.88 -23.76 28.24
C THR A 65 -3.96 -23.01 29.19
N ASP A 66 -2.76 -23.54 29.46
CA ASP A 66 -1.75 -22.93 30.35
C ASP A 66 -0.35 -23.06 29.74
N PRO A 67 0.00 -22.23 28.74
CA PRO A 67 1.26 -22.36 28.02
C PRO A 67 2.43 -21.81 28.85
N GLU A 68 3.53 -22.59 28.91
CA GLU A 68 4.79 -22.17 29.52
C GLU A 68 5.28 -20.80 29.01
N PRO A 69 5.90 -19.97 29.86
CA PRO A 69 6.42 -18.67 29.47
C PRO A 69 7.40 -18.73 28.29
N GLY A 70 7.35 -17.68 27.47
CA GLY A 70 8.24 -17.48 26.33
C GLY A 70 7.58 -17.75 24.98
N VAL A 71 8.10 -17.10 23.95
CA VAL A 71 7.41 -16.98 22.67
C VAL A 71 7.31 -18.33 21.94
N GLN A 72 6.07 -18.75 21.69
CA GLN A 72 5.71 -20.00 21.01
C GLN A 72 4.88 -19.77 19.75
N ALA A 73 4.26 -18.59 19.59
CA ALA A 73 3.53 -18.23 18.39
C ALA A 73 3.95 -16.85 17.87
N LEU A 74 4.08 -16.73 16.55
CA LEU A 74 4.47 -15.49 15.87
C LEU A 74 3.43 -15.12 14.82
N VAL A 75 2.82 -13.95 14.95
CA VAL A 75 1.93 -13.34 13.96
C VAL A 75 2.62 -12.15 13.33
N VAL A 76 2.87 -12.20 12.03
CA VAL A 76 3.58 -11.17 11.28
C VAL A 76 2.58 -10.36 10.46
N VAL A 77 2.61 -9.05 10.63
CA VAL A 77 1.67 -8.09 10.00
C VAL A 77 2.42 -6.92 9.34
N PRO A 78 1.87 -6.28 8.29
CA PRO A 78 2.53 -5.21 7.55
C PRO A 78 2.66 -3.87 8.30
N THR A 79 1.71 -3.53 9.17
CA THR A 79 1.60 -2.18 9.75
C THR A 79 1.47 -2.21 11.27
N ARG A 80 1.77 -1.08 11.89
CA ARG A 80 1.63 -0.90 13.35
C ARG A 80 0.17 -0.95 13.77
N GLU A 81 -0.70 -0.34 12.99
CA GLU A 81 -2.13 -0.23 13.29
C GLU A 81 -2.76 -1.62 13.32
N LEU A 82 -2.44 -2.45 12.31
CA LEU A 82 -2.92 -3.83 12.25
C LEU A 82 -2.30 -4.68 13.36
N CYS A 83 -1.03 -4.44 13.73
CA CYS A 83 -0.38 -5.13 14.84
C CYS A 83 -1.12 -4.94 16.16
N VAL A 84 -1.51 -3.69 16.46
CA VAL A 84 -2.29 -3.39 17.67
C VAL A 84 -3.66 -4.06 17.62
N GLN A 85 -4.37 -3.94 16.49
CA GLN A 85 -5.70 -4.54 16.33
C GLN A 85 -5.68 -6.07 16.51
N VAL A 86 -4.75 -6.75 15.83
CA VAL A 86 -4.62 -8.20 15.93
C VAL A 86 -4.23 -8.62 17.35
N ALA A 87 -3.33 -7.89 18.02
CA ALA A 87 -2.99 -8.18 19.40
C ALA A 87 -4.19 -8.03 20.34
N GLU A 88 -4.99 -6.98 20.20
CA GLU A 88 -6.21 -6.74 21.00
C GLU A 88 -7.27 -7.82 20.79
N ASP A 89 -7.46 -8.27 19.54
CA ASP A 89 -8.34 -9.39 19.20
C ASP A 89 -7.87 -10.69 19.88
N LEU A 90 -6.57 -10.99 19.82
CA LEU A 90 -6.02 -12.20 20.45
C LEU A 90 -6.10 -12.15 21.98
N VAL A 91 -5.85 -10.99 22.60
CA VAL A 91 -6.05 -10.78 24.05
C VAL A 91 -7.52 -11.01 24.43
N THR A 92 -8.44 -10.55 23.59
CA THR A 92 -9.88 -10.77 23.79
C THR A 92 -10.20 -12.26 23.72
N ALA A 93 -9.74 -12.96 22.68
CA ALA A 93 -10.00 -14.38 22.51
C ALA A 93 -9.36 -15.25 23.61
N SER A 94 -8.23 -14.81 24.18
CA SER A 94 -7.52 -15.51 25.25
C SER A 94 -7.86 -15.01 26.65
N SER A 95 -8.89 -14.17 26.84
CA SER A 95 -9.13 -13.50 28.14
C SER A 95 -9.43 -14.45 29.31
N ASN A 96 -9.87 -15.67 29.01
CA ASN A 96 -10.13 -16.73 29.98
C ASN A 96 -8.92 -17.68 30.16
N ARG A 97 -7.75 -17.33 29.60
CA ARG A 97 -6.48 -18.07 29.71
C ARG A 97 -5.38 -17.18 30.29
N PRO A 98 -4.35 -17.75 30.94
CA PRO A 98 -3.15 -17.03 31.37
C PRO A 98 -2.22 -16.64 30.20
N THR A 99 -2.58 -16.97 28.95
CA THR A 99 -1.80 -16.63 27.76
C THR A 99 -1.59 -15.11 27.65
N LYS A 100 -0.33 -14.71 27.47
CA LYS A 100 0.08 -13.32 27.30
C LYS A 100 0.43 -13.05 25.82
N VAL A 101 -0.06 -11.93 25.31
CA VAL A 101 0.16 -11.47 23.93
C VAL A 101 0.96 -10.16 23.96
N ALA A 102 2.06 -10.11 23.21
CA ALA A 102 2.91 -8.92 23.06
C ALA A 102 2.78 -8.31 21.66
N ALA A 103 2.72 -6.98 21.57
CA ALA A 103 2.60 -6.25 20.31
C ALA A 103 3.92 -5.50 19.99
N ILE A 104 4.61 -5.97 18.95
CA ILE A 104 6.01 -5.61 18.65
C ILE A 104 6.11 -4.89 17.30
N TYR A 105 6.25 -3.57 17.33
CA TYR A 105 6.24 -2.74 16.12
C TYR A 105 7.12 -1.49 16.21
N GLY A 106 7.53 -0.96 15.04
CA GLY A 106 8.36 0.24 14.92
C GLY A 106 7.66 1.55 15.35
N GLY A 107 8.46 2.61 15.58
CA GLY A 107 7.93 3.95 15.88
C GLY A 107 7.48 4.19 17.33
N LYS A 108 7.66 3.21 18.22
CA LYS A 108 7.59 3.38 19.69
C LYS A 108 8.91 2.96 20.33
N ALA A 109 9.14 3.50 21.54
CA ALA A 109 10.28 3.14 22.40
C ALA A 109 10.28 1.63 22.71
N TYR A 110 11.47 1.09 22.96
CA TYR A 110 11.68 -0.34 23.21
C TYR A 110 11.13 -0.77 24.57
N GLU A 111 11.21 0.08 25.60
CA GLU A 111 11.02 -0.29 27.01
C GLU A 111 9.72 -1.07 27.27
N GLY A 112 8.56 -0.51 26.91
CA GLY A 112 7.28 -1.21 27.13
C GLY A 112 7.06 -2.46 26.24
N GLN A 113 7.79 -2.61 25.14
CA GLN A 113 7.75 -3.84 24.33
C GLN A 113 8.63 -4.94 24.92
N LEU A 114 9.75 -4.56 25.56
CA LEU A 114 10.65 -5.50 26.22
C LEU A 114 10.03 -6.05 27.51
N GLU A 115 9.36 -5.19 28.27
CA GLU A 115 8.64 -5.61 29.49
C GLU A 115 7.61 -6.71 29.18
N GLN A 116 6.84 -6.60 28.09
CA GLN A 116 5.91 -7.64 27.67
C GLN A 116 6.59 -8.98 27.33
N LEU A 117 7.80 -8.95 26.78
CA LEU A 117 8.58 -10.15 26.48
C LEU A 117 9.19 -10.74 27.76
N ASP A 118 9.71 -9.90 28.63
CA ASP A 118 10.30 -10.29 29.92
C ASP A 118 9.24 -10.88 30.86
N ASP A 119 7.99 -10.41 30.77
CA ASP A 119 6.81 -10.97 31.43
C ASP A 119 6.40 -12.36 30.91
N GLY A 120 7.10 -12.89 29.90
CA GLY A 120 6.93 -14.25 29.43
C GLY A 120 5.89 -14.44 28.33
N ALA A 121 5.62 -13.41 27.51
CA ALA A 121 4.65 -13.50 26.42
C ALA A 121 4.83 -14.75 25.54
N GLN A 122 3.74 -15.48 25.31
CA GLN A 122 3.73 -16.68 24.48
C GLN A 122 3.36 -16.38 23.02
N VAL A 123 2.55 -15.34 22.79
CA VAL A 123 2.19 -14.88 21.45
C VAL A 123 2.85 -13.53 21.19
N VAL A 124 3.56 -13.42 20.07
CA VAL A 124 4.05 -12.13 19.57
C VAL A 124 3.33 -11.78 18.28
N VAL A 125 2.68 -10.63 18.25
CA VAL A 125 2.18 -9.99 17.03
C VAL A 125 3.16 -8.88 16.67
N GLY A 126 3.67 -8.83 15.43
CA GLY A 126 4.66 -7.80 15.11
C GLY A 126 4.93 -7.52 13.64
N THR A 127 5.58 -6.37 13.42
CA THR A 127 6.03 -5.94 12.09
C THR A 127 7.42 -6.51 11.77
N PRO A 128 7.68 -6.97 10.54
CA PRO A 128 8.90 -7.72 10.18
C PRO A 128 10.22 -7.07 10.65
N GLY A 129 10.41 -5.78 10.36
CA GLY A 129 11.65 -5.08 10.70
C GLY A 129 11.94 -5.01 12.20
N ARG A 130 10.91 -4.75 13.02
CA ARG A 130 11.08 -4.68 14.49
C ARG A 130 11.32 -6.07 15.10
N LEU A 131 10.64 -7.10 14.59
CA LEU A 131 10.84 -8.48 15.03
C LEU A 131 12.29 -8.93 14.80
N LEU A 132 12.81 -8.69 13.59
CA LEU A 132 14.20 -9.02 13.24
C LEU A 132 15.22 -8.23 14.05
N ASP A 133 14.95 -6.95 14.31
CA ASP A 133 15.82 -6.12 15.14
C ASP A 133 15.92 -6.66 16.58
N LEU A 134 14.80 -6.99 17.22
CA LEU A 134 14.81 -7.60 18.56
C LEU A 134 15.46 -8.99 18.58
N ALA A 135 15.26 -9.79 17.53
CA ALA A 135 15.92 -11.08 17.40
C ALA A 135 17.44 -10.93 17.25
N ALA A 136 17.90 -9.95 16.44
CA ALA A 136 19.32 -9.64 16.27
C ALA A 136 19.97 -9.15 17.57
N GLN A 137 19.25 -8.36 18.37
CA GLN A 137 19.66 -7.94 19.71
C GLN A 137 19.59 -9.06 20.76
N ARG A 138 19.13 -10.27 20.39
CA ARG A 138 18.89 -11.41 21.29
C ARG A 138 17.88 -11.15 22.40
N LYS A 139 16.99 -10.18 22.19
CA LYS A 139 15.89 -9.84 23.11
C LYS A 139 14.62 -10.62 22.80
N LEU A 140 14.52 -11.15 21.58
CA LEU A 140 13.43 -12.04 21.16
C LEU A 140 14.03 -13.35 20.66
N SER A 141 13.60 -14.48 21.24
CA SER A 141 13.96 -15.80 20.74
C SER A 141 12.86 -16.34 19.83
N LEU A 142 13.23 -16.72 18.60
CA LEU A 142 12.31 -17.33 17.63
C LEU A 142 12.45 -18.87 17.54
N LYS A 143 13.28 -19.46 18.40
CA LYS A 143 13.65 -20.89 18.35
C LYS A 143 12.54 -21.85 18.75
N ASN A 144 11.56 -21.38 19.52
CA ASN A 144 10.48 -22.23 20.08
C ASN A 144 9.13 -21.97 19.40
N ILE A 145 9.13 -21.28 18.25
CA ILE A 145 7.90 -21.00 17.51
C ILE A 145 7.30 -22.29 16.97
N LYS A 146 6.12 -22.65 17.47
CA LYS A 146 5.29 -23.77 17.05
C LYS A 146 4.29 -23.38 15.97
N VAL A 147 3.80 -22.14 16.03
CA VAL A 147 2.79 -21.60 15.09
C VAL A 147 3.28 -20.27 14.52
N MET A 148 3.27 -20.13 13.20
CA MET A 148 3.61 -18.89 12.51
C MET A 148 2.47 -18.47 11.59
N VAL A 149 2.06 -17.20 11.70
CA VAL A 149 1.01 -16.61 10.88
C VAL A 149 1.57 -15.44 10.10
N LEU A 150 1.24 -15.36 8.81
CA LEU A 150 1.43 -14.16 8.01
C LEU A 150 0.04 -13.60 7.68
N ASP A 151 -0.26 -12.38 8.12
CA ASP A 151 -1.50 -11.69 7.74
C ASP A 151 -1.22 -10.48 6.87
N GLU A 152 -2.09 -10.26 5.89
CA GLU A 152 -1.89 -9.33 4.77
C GLU A 152 -0.53 -9.52 4.07
N ALA A 153 -0.22 -10.76 3.68
CA ALA A 153 1.06 -11.11 3.09
C ALA A 153 1.38 -10.34 1.80
N ASP A 154 0.38 -10.11 0.94
CA ASP A 154 0.48 -9.24 -0.24
C ASP A 154 0.85 -7.80 0.10
N LYS A 155 0.30 -7.24 1.18
CA LYS A 155 0.67 -5.90 1.64
C LYS A 155 2.11 -5.85 2.15
N MET A 156 2.59 -6.91 2.80
CA MET A 156 4.00 -7.00 3.19
C MET A 156 4.94 -7.06 1.97
N LEU A 157 4.53 -7.72 0.88
CA LEU A 157 5.25 -7.69 -0.38
C LEU A 157 5.33 -6.27 -0.95
N ASP A 158 4.20 -5.55 -0.98
CA ASP A 158 4.14 -4.17 -1.48
C ASP A 158 5.07 -3.21 -0.72
N LEU A 159 5.22 -3.42 0.58
CA LEU A 159 6.07 -2.63 1.46
C LEU A 159 7.56 -3.05 1.39
N GLY A 160 7.88 -4.07 0.59
CA GLY A 160 9.25 -4.56 0.42
C GLY A 160 9.74 -5.46 1.55
N PHE A 161 8.86 -5.98 2.40
CA PHE A 161 9.23 -6.83 3.54
C PHE A 161 9.47 -8.30 3.19
N LEU A 162 9.37 -8.70 1.93
CA LEU A 162 9.50 -10.11 1.53
C LEU A 162 10.83 -10.72 2.02
N GLY A 163 11.94 -10.01 1.83
CA GLY A 163 13.26 -10.48 2.30
C GLY A 163 13.36 -10.58 3.82
N ASP A 164 12.59 -9.79 4.57
CA ASP A 164 12.54 -9.86 6.03
C ASP A 164 11.68 -11.02 6.52
N ILE A 165 10.57 -11.32 5.82
CA ILE A 165 9.76 -12.51 6.09
C ILE A 165 10.59 -13.79 5.87
N GLU A 166 11.37 -13.86 4.78
CA GLU A 166 12.24 -15.02 4.54
C GLU A 166 13.28 -15.22 5.66
N LYS A 167 13.82 -14.13 6.22
CA LYS A 167 14.73 -14.20 7.37
C LYS A 167 14.02 -14.67 8.63
N LEU A 168 12.77 -14.25 8.87
CA LEU A 168 11.98 -14.72 10.01
C LEU A 168 11.76 -16.24 9.90
N PHE A 169 11.34 -16.73 8.73
CA PHE A 169 11.19 -18.17 8.51
C PHE A 169 12.50 -18.94 8.73
N ALA A 170 13.63 -18.37 8.32
CA ALA A 170 14.95 -18.98 8.53
C ALA A 170 15.40 -19.01 10.01
N GLN A 171 14.82 -18.15 10.86
CA GLN A 171 15.11 -18.09 12.30
C GLN A 171 14.11 -18.89 13.16
N THR A 172 13.02 -19.36 12.57
CA THR A 172 12.03 -20.25 13.22
C THR A 172 12.28 -21.73 12.90
N PRO A 173 11.82 -22.68 13.73
CA PRO A 173 11.88 -24.11 13.45
C PRO A 173 11.30 -24.47 12.08
N ALA A 174 11.91 -25.44 11.39
CA ALA A 174 11.42 -25.91 10.10
C ALA A 174 10.08 -26.66 10.22
N GLU A 175 9.92 -27.44 11.29
CA GLU A 175 8.68 -28.07 11.67
C GLU A 175 7.89 -27.11 12.56
N ARG A 176 6.89 -26.45 11.96
CA ARG A 176 5.97 -25.52 12.61
C ARG A 176 4.67 -25.51 11.81
N HIS A 177 3.56 -25.21 12.46
CA HIS A 177 2.29 -24.94 11.79
C HIS A 177 2.32 -23.54 11.19
N THR A 178 2.02 -23.41 9.90
CA THR A 178 2.04 -22.13 9.20
C THR A 178 0.68 -21.80 8.59
N MET A 179 0.17 -20.61 8.88
CA MET A 179 -1.05 -20.09 8.25
C MET A 179 -0.74 -18.76 7.54
N LEU A 180 -1.14 -18.62 6.28
CA LEU A 180 -0.92 -17.43 5.47
C LEU A 180 -2.26 -16.86 5.05
N PHE A 181 -2.52 -15.60 5.39
CA PHE A 181 -3.71 -14.87 5.01
C PHE A 181 -3.34 -13.69 4.11
N SER A 182 -4.06 -13.56 3.00
CA SER A 182 -3.79 -12.55 1.98
C SER A 182 -5.05 -12.21 1.21
N ALA A 183 -5.18 -10.99 0.70
CA ALA A 183 -6.30 -10.67 -0.20
C ALA A 183 -6.01 -11.17 -1.63
N THR A 184 -4.75 -11.08 -2.04
CA THR A 184 -4.27 -11.51 -3.37
C THR A 184 -3.13 -12.53 -3.25
N MET A 185 -2.88 -13.29 -4.32
CA MET A 185 -1.82 -14.30 -4.37
C MET A 185 -0.85 -14.04 -5.54
N PRO A 186 -0.09 -12.94 -5.53
CA PRO A 186 0.89 -12.67 -6.57
C PRO A 186 2.02 -13.70 -6.52
N GLY A 187 2.73 -13.87 -7.66
CA GLY A 187 3.78 -14.88 -7.83
C GLY A 187 4.79 -15.00 -6.66
N PRO A 188 5.33 -13.89 -6.10
CA PRO A 188 6.22 -13.97 -4.95
C PRO A 188 5.59 -14.55 -3.67
N ILE A 189 4.30 -14.27 -3.40
CA ILE A 189 3.59 -14.85 -2.25
C ILE A 189 3.33 -16.34 -2.47
N VAL A 190 2.97 -16.75 -3.69
CA VAL A 190 2.83 -18.16 -4.04
C VAL A 190 4.17 -18.89 -3.89
N ALA A 191 5.28 -18.27 -4.32
CA ALA A 191 6.62 -18.85 -4.18
C ALA A 191 7.02 -18.98 -2.71
N LEU A 192 6.74 -17.97 -1.89
CA LEU A 192 6.97 -18.00 -0.45
C LEU A 192 6.18 -19.13 0.23
N ALA A 193 4.89 -19.25 -0.07
CA ALA A 193 4.04 -20.32 0.46
C ALA A 193 4.59 -21.71 0.09
N ARG A 194 4.94 -21.93 -1.19
CA ARG A 194 5.52 -23.19 -1.66
C ARG A 194 6.84 -23.55 -0.99
N ARG A 195 7.64 -22.56 -0.62
CA ARG A 195 8.97 -22.75 -0.03
C ARG A 195 8.91 -23.04 1.47
N PHE A 196 7.98 -22.40 2.19
CA PHE A 196 7.99 -22.37 3.65
C PHE A 196 6.79 -23.04 4.32
N MET A 197 5.79 -23.51 3.57
CA MET A 197 4.61 -24.20 4.08
C MET A 197 4.60 -25.67 3.64
N ASN A 198 4.06 -26.54 4.49
CA ASN A 198 3.96 -27.97 4.23
C ASN A 198 2.58 -28.33 3.66
N ARG A 199 2.53 -28.62 2.34
CA ARG A 199 1.30 -29.04 1.62
C ARG A 199 0.07 -28.21 2.01
N PRO A 200 0.12 -26.87 1.89
CA PRO A 200 -0.95 -26.01 2.38
C PRO A 200 -2.25 -26.22 1.60
N ILE A 201 -3.38 -26.16 2.31
CA ILE A 201 -4.71 -26.09 1.68
C ILE A 201 -5.02 -24.63 1.36
N HIS A 202 -5.40 -24.36 0.12
CA HIS A 202 -5.81 -23.03 -0.31
C HIS A 202 -7.33 -22.88 -0.19
N ILE A 203 -7.76 -21.97 0.67
CA ILE A 203 -9.16 -21.64 0.92
C ILE A 203 -9.41 -20.24 0.37
N ARG A 204 -10.33 -20.14 -0.59
CA ARG A 204 -10.78 -18.87 -1.13
C ARG A 204 -12.19 -18.62 -0.60
N ALA A 205 -12.32 -17.78 0.43
CA ALA A 205 -13.62 -17.31 0.84
C ALA A 205 -14.03 -16.19 -0.12
N THR A 206 -14.89 -16.52 -1.07
CA THR A 206 -15.69 -15.53 -1.79
C THR A 206 -16.70 -14.98 -0.82
N ASP A 207 -16.81 -13.66 -0.74
CA ASP A 207 -17.87 -13.03 0.03
C ASP A 207 -19.22 -13.45 -0.61
N PRO A 208 -20.21 -13.97 0.14
CA PRO A 208 -21.53 -14.25 -0.44
C PRO A 208 -22.12 -13.03 -1.15
N ASP A 209 -21.78 -11.83 -0.67
CA ASP A 209 -22.18 -10.56 -1.26
C ASP A 209 -21.24 -10.09 -2.38
N GLU A 210 -20.16 -10.79 -2.71
CA GLU A 210 -19.25 -10.39 -3.79
C GLU A 210 -19.92 -10.46 -5.15
N GLY A 211 -20.75 -11.49 -5.36
CA GLY A 211 -21.59 -11.61 -6.55
C GLY A 211 -22.62 -10.47 -6.63
N LEU A 212 -23.25 -10.11 -5.50
CA LEU A 212 -24.25 -9.04 -5.42
C LEU A 212 -23.63 -7.64 -5.55
N THR A 213 -22.47 -7.41 -4.95
CA THR A 213 -21.72 -6.14 -5.02
C THR A 213 -21.17 -5.93 -6.42
N GLN A 214 -20.68 -6.99 -7.09
CA GLN A 214 -20.32 -6.90 -8.51
C GLN A 214 -21.54 -6.69 -9.40
N ALA A 215 -22.67 -7.35 -9.13
CA ALA A 215 -23.91 -7.17 -9.89
C ALA A 215 -24.43 -5.72 -9.82
N ASN A 216 -24.18 -5.01 -8.73
CA ASN A 216 -24.58 -3.61 -8.55
C ASN A 216 -23.62 -2.60 -9.19
N ILE A 217 -22.50 -3.05 -9.75
CA ILE A 217 -21.54 -2.19 -10.43
C ILE A 217 -21.74 -2.29 -11.93
N ARG A 218 -22.05 -1.16 -12.56
CA ARG A 218 -22.04 -1.05 -14.01
C ARG A 218 -20.61 -0.80 -14.49
N HIS A 219 -20.07 -1.77 -15.20
CA HIS A 219 -18.74 -1.70 -15.78
C HIS A 219 -18.79 -1.11 -17.19
N VAL A 220 -18.07 -0.01 -17.41
CA VAL A 220 -17.98 0.67 -18.71
C VAL A 220 -16.53 0.69 -19.15
N VAL A 221 -16.26 0.25 -20.38
CA VAL A 221 -14.89 0.07 -20.87
C VAL A 221 -14.73 0.78 -22.19
N TYR A 222 -13.77 1.71 -22.25
CA TYR A 222 -13.50 2.52 -23.41
C TYR A 222 -12.05 2.36 -23.86
N ARG A 223 -11.85 2.14 -25.17
CA ARG A 223 -10.54 2.29 -25.77
C ARG A 223 -10.32 3.77 -26.03
N ALA A 224 -9.41 4.41 -25.31
CA ALA A 224 -9.24 5.87 -25.33
C ALA A 224 -7.75 6.25 -25.34
N HIS A 225 -7.40 7.26 -26.12
CA HIS A 225 -6.03 7.75 -26.26
C HIS A 225 -5.61 8.60 -25.06
N SER A 226 -4.37 8.43 -24.60
CA SER A 226 -3.82 9.14 -23.44
C SER A 226 -4.02 10.65 -23.45
N LEU A 227 -3.94 11.28 -24.63
CA LEU A 227 -4.14 12.74 -24.80
C LEU A 227 -5.57 13.21 -24.60
N ASP A 228 -6.57 12.34 -24.73
CA ASP A 228 -7.99 12.70 -24.66
C ASP A 228 -8.64 12.24 -23.34
N LYS A 229 -7.98 11.37 -22.57
CA LYS A 229 -8.47 10.87 -21.28
C LYS A 229 -8.82 11.99 -20.30
N ASP A 230 -8.01 13.04 -20.23
CA ASP A 230 -8.23 14.16 -19.31
C ASP A 230 -9.55 14.91 -19.63
N GLU A 231 -9.85 15.09 -20.93
CA GLU A 231 -11.11 15.67 -21.40
C GLU A 231 -12.29 14.74 -21.14
N VAL A 232 -12.15 13.45 -21.46
CA VAL A 232 -13.18 12.43 -21.19
C VAL A 232 -13.51 12.37 -19.70
N ILE A 233 -12.50 12.26 -18.81
CA ILE A 233 -12.69 12.27 -17.35
C ILE A 233 -13.48 13.50 -16.92
N SER A 234 -13.10 14.67 -17.42
CA SER A 234 -13.75 15.93 -17.07
C SER A 234 -15.23 15.98 -17.44
N ARG A 235 -15.62 15.32 -18.54
CA ARG A 235 -17.04 15.17 -18.93
C ARG A 235 -17.75 14.15 -18.02
N ILE A 236 -17.11 13.03 -17.71
CA ILE A 236 -17.66 12.01 -16.78
C ILE A 236 -17.90 12.60 -15.39
N LEU A 237 -17.02 13.49 -14.93
CA LEU A 237 -17.17 14.18 -13.65
C LEU A 237 -18.37 15.15 -13.59
N GLN A 238 -19.06 15.35 -14.71
CA GLN A 238 -20.29 16.15 -14.82
C GLN A 238 -21.53 15.27 -15.13
N ALA A 239 -21.40 13.94 -15.03
CA ALA A 239 -22.52 13.00 -15.18
C ALA A 239 -23.60 13.22 -14.11
N GLU A 240 -24.86 13.02 -14.50
CA GLU A 240 -25.99 13.03 -13.59
C GLU A 240 -25.85 11.93 -12.54
N GLY A 241 -26.19 12.24 -11.28
CA GLY A 241 -26.06 11.30 -10.17
C GLY A 241 -24.61 11.03 -9.71
N ARG A 242 -23.59 11.73 -10.24
CA ARG A 242 -22.22 11.60 -9.76
C ARG A 242 -22.04 12.25 -8.39
N GLY A 243 -21.69 11.43 -7.40
CA GLY A 243 -21.18 11.84 -6.09
C GLY A 243 -19.65 11.77 -6.02
N LYS A 244 -19.11 11.27 -4.91
CA LYS A 244 -17.65 11.09 -4.75
C LYS A 244 -17.10 10.12 -5.81
N THR A 245 -15.89 10.42 -6.29
CA THR A 245 -15.21 9.67 -7.35
C THR A 245 -13.77 9.33 -6.95
N VAL A 246 -13.35 8.10 -7.24
CA VAL A 246 -11.95 7.67 -7.10
C VAL A 246 -11.36 7.40 -8.49
N ILE A 247 -10.20 7.97 -8.78
CA ILE A 247 -9.49 7.79 -10.05
C ILE A 247 -8.16 7.08 -9.78
N PHE A 248 -7.97 5.92 -10.39
CA PHE A 248 -6.74 5.13 -10.26
C PHE A 248 -5.79 5.37 -11.42
N THR A 249 -4.56 5.74 -11.11
CA THR A 249 -3.47 5.97 -12.08
C THR A 249 -2.29 5.05 -11.78
N ARG A 250 -1.51 4.71 -12.80
CA ARG A 250 -0.33 3.84 -12.64
C ARG A 250 0.80 4.50 -11.85
N THR A 251 1.03 5.79 -12.05
CA THR A 251 2.22 6.47 -11.52
C THR A 251 1.87 7.72 -10.73
N LYS A 252 2.68 8.02 -9.72
CA LYS A 252 2.59 9.26 -8.93
C LYS A 252 2.65 10.54 -9.78
N ARG A 253 3.44 10.51 -10.86
CA ARG A 253 3.54 11.64 -11.81
C ARG A 253 2.23 11.84 -12.57
N ALA A 254 1.59 10.76 -13.03
CA ALA A 254 0.29 10.84 -13.67
C ALA A 254 -0.79 11.34 -12.70
N ALA A 255 -0.78 10.87 -11.44
CA ALA A 255 -1.68 11.37 -10.41
C ALA A 255 -1.53 12.88 -10.18
N ALA A 256 -0.29 13.36 -10.01
CA ALA A 256 -0.02 14.78 -9.80
C ALA A 256 -0.44 15.64 -11.00
N LYS A 257 -0.10 15.21 -12.22
CA LYS A 257 -0.51 15.88 -13.46
C LYS A 257 -2.03 15.98 -13.58
N LEU A 258 -2.74 14.89 -13.29
CA LEU A 258 -4.20 14.87 -13.40
C LEU A 258 -4.87 15.77 -12.36
N VAL A 259 -4.30 15.93 -11.15
CA VAL A 259 -4.80 16.91 -10.17
C VAL A 259 -4.68 18.34 -10.69
N GLU A 260 -3.55 18.69 -11.30
CA GLU A 260 -3.32 20.02 -11.88
C GLU A 260 -4.31 20.30 -13.02
N GLU A 261 -4.41 19.36 -13.97
CA GLU A 261 -5.30 19.46 -15.12
C GLU A 261 -6.77 19.60 -14.70
N LEU A 262 -7.23 18.77 -13.76
CA LEU A 262 -8.58 18.85 -13.23
C LEU A 262 -8.82 20.16 -12.44
N GLY A 263 -7.81 20.63 -11.70
CA GLY A 263 -7.85 21.92 -11.00
C GLY A 263 -8.01 23.10 -11.95
N ASP A 264 -7.25 23.13 -13.05
CA ASP A 264 -7.36 24.14 -14.11
C ASP A 264 -8.71 24.08 -14.83
N ARG A 265 -9.39 22.94 -14.80
CA ARG A 265 -10.75 22.74 -15.32
C ARG A 265 -11.85 23.04 -14.29
N GLY A 266 -11.48 23.46 -13.08
CA GLY A 266 -12.39 23.85 -12.00
C GLY A 266 -12.78 22.73 -11.05
N PHE A 267 -12.27 21.51 -11.23
CA PHE A 267 -12.61 20.37 -10.39
C PHE A 267 -11.75 20.32 -9.12
N ASN A 268 -12.39 20.01 -8.01
CA ASN A 268 -11.74 19.90 -6.71
C ASN A 268 -11.23 18.48 -6.45
N ALA A 269 -10.01 18.19 -6.93
CA ALA A 269 -9.32 16.93 -6.70
C ALA A 269 -8.27 16.99 -5.58
N ALA A 270 -7.96 15.83 -5.01
CA ALA A 270 -6.78 15.57 -4.18
C ALA A 270 -6.09 14.29 -4.67
N ALA A 271 -4.77 14.20 -4.49
CA ALA A 271 -4.02 12.99 -4.81
C ALA A 271 -3.54 12.26 -3.56
N VAL A 272 -3.43 10.93 -3.65
CA VAL A 272 -2.76 10.07 -2.67
C VAL A 272 -1.79 9.13 -3.40
N HIS A 273 -0.50 9.37 -3.25
CA HIS A 273 0.57 8.62 -3.92
C HIS A 273 1.85 8.58 -3.06
N GLY A 274 2.83 7.75 -3.44
CA GLY A 274 4.02 7.47 -2.61
C GLY A 274 4.98 8.64 -2.31
N ASP A 275 4.89 9.77 -3.01
CA ASP A 275 5.69 10.97 -2.71
C ASP A 275 5.09 11.86 -1.60
N LEU A 276 3.87 11.56 -1.13
CA LEU A 276 3.28 12.30 -0.02
C LEU A 276 3.82 11.75 1.30
N ASN A 277 4.14 12.66 2.21
CA ASN A 277 4.38 12.25 3.59
C ASN A 277 3.05 11.83 4.27
N GLN A 278 3.17 11.18 5.42
CA GLN A 278 2.02 10.63 6.14
C GLN A 278 0.96 11.70 6.47
N GLU A 279 1.39 12.88 6.93
CA GLU A 279 0.48 14.00 7.28
C GLU A 279 -0.29 14.52 6.06
N GLN A 280 0.39 14.65 4.92
CA GLN A 280 -0.24 15.05 3.65
C GLN A 280 -1.27 14.01 3.19
N ARG A 281 -0.94 12.72 3.32
CA ARG A 281 -1.84 11.62 2.99
C ARG A 281 -3.09 11.67 3.87
N GLU A 282 -2.93 11.79 5.19
CA GLU A 282 -4.04 11.90 6.14
C GLU A 282 -4.92 13.13 5.88
N ARG A 283 -4.31 14.29 5.57
CA ARG A 283 -5.05 15.51 5.21
C ARG A 283 -5.87 15.35 3.93
N ALA A 284 -5.28 14.79 2.87
CA ALA A 284 -5.97 14.53 1.62
C ALA A 284 -7.16 13.58 1.84
N MET A 285 -6.95 12.55 2.66
CA MET A 285 -7.98 11.58 3.01
C MET A 285 -9.11 12.19 3.84
N ALA A 286 -8.79 12.98 4.86
CA ALA A 286 -9.78 13.67 5.68
C ALA A 286 -10.61 14.65 4.83
N ALA A 287 -9.99 15.36 3.90
CA ALA A 287 -10.68 16.27 2.98
C ALA A 287 -11.66 15.52 2.06
N PHE A 288 -11.28 14.34 1.55
CA PHE A 288 -12.16 13.51 0.73
C PHE A 288 -13.31 12.90 1.53
N LYS A 289 -13.02 12.32 2.70
CA LYS A 289 -14.06 11.75 3.59
C LYS A 289 -15.09 12.80 3.98
N ALA A 290 -14.64 14.01 4.34
CA ALA A 290 -15.49 15.14 4.69
C ALA A 290 -16.22 15.79 3.50
N GLY A 291 -16.00 15.34 2.26
CA GLY A 291 -16.63 15.91 1.06
C GLY A 291 -16.06 17.27 0.61
N LYS A 292 -15.00 17.77 1.25
CA LYS A 292 -14.30 19.00 0.83
C LYS A 292 -13.60 18.83 -0.52
N LYS A 293 -13.21 17.59 -0.84
CA LYS A 293 -12.70 17.16 -2.14
C LYS A 293 -13.57 16.01 -2.62
N GLU A 294 -14.20 16.15 -3.77
CA GLU A 294 -15.10 15.12 -4.29
C GLU A 294 -14.37 14.07 -5.14
N ILE A 295 -13.13 14.38 -5.54
CA ILE A 295 -12.32 13.53 -6.42
C ILE A 295 -11.03 13.15 -5.70
N LEU A 296 -10.78 11.85 -5.57
CA LEU A 296 -9.54 11.30 -5.05
C LEU A 296 -8.78 10.58 -6.15
N ILE A 297 -7.56 11.02 -6.45
CA ILE A 297 -6.68 10.41 -7.44
C ILE A 297 -5.62 9.60 -6.72
N ALA A 298 -5.52 8.30 -6.98
CA ALA A 298 -4.61 7.43 -6.25
C ALA A 298 -3.81 6.50 -7.15
N THR A 299 -2.66 6.05 -6.65
CA THR A 299 -1.95 4.88 -7.18
C THR A 299 -2.33 3.64 -6.38
N ASP A 300 -2.19 2.44 -6.96
CA ASP A 300 -2.58 1.19 -6.30
C ASP A 300 -1.96 1.03 -4.91
N VAL A 301 -0.64 1.24 -4.81
CA VAL A 301 0.12 1.15 -3.57
C VAL A 301 -0.44 2.09 -2.50
N ALA A 302 -0.80 3.30 -2.91
CA ALA A 302 -1.23 4.34 -1.99
C ALA A 302 -2.69 4.18 -1.57
N ALA A 303 -3.54 3.59 -2.43
CA ALA A 303 -4.94 3.30 -2.17
C ALA A 303 -5.19 2.05 -1.31
N ARG A 304 -4.21 1.13 -1.22
CA ARG A 304 -4.32 -0.07 -0.38
C ARG A 304 -4.37 0.31 1.11
N GLY A 305 -5.44 -0.10 1.79
CA GLY A 305 -5.73 0.27 3.18
C GLY A 305 -6.46 1.61 3.34
N ILE A 306 -6.86 2.23 2.24
CA ILE A 306 -7.77 3.38 2.29
C ILE A 306 -9.21 2.85 2.30
N ASP A 307 -9.86 3.00 3.43
CA ASP A 307 -11.32 2.93 3.54
C ASP A 307 -11.92 4.19 2.90
N VAL A 308 -12.22 4.10 1.60
CA VAL A 308 -12.98 5.07 0.82
C VAL A 308 -14.22 4.39 0.26
N ASP A 309 -15.06 3.99 1.20
CA ASP A 309 -16.36 3.46 0.91
C ASP A 309 -17.33 4.63 0.62
N ASP A 310 -18.48 4.31 0.01
CA ASP A 310 -19.51 5.27 -0.42
C ASP A 310 -19.09 6.23 -1.55
N VAL A 311 -18.38 5.71 -2.55
CA VAL A 311 -18.10 6.43 -3.80
C VAL A 311 -19.05 5.95 -4.89
N THR A 312 -19.54 6.87 -5.72
CA THR A 312 -20.49 6.55 -6.81
C THR A 312 -19.76 6.06 -8.05
N HIS A 313 -18.59 6.66 -8.33
CA HIS A 313 -17.82 6.41 -9.54
C HIS A 313 -16.40 5.98 -9.22
N VAL A 314 -15.93 4.96 -9.91
CA VAL A 314 -14.53 4.56 -9.96
C VAL A 314 -14.06 4.71 -11.40
N ILE A 315 -12.93 5.40 -11.60
CA ILE A 315 -12.33 5.57 -12.92
C ILE A 315 -10.93 4.94 -12.90
N ASN A 316 -10.75 3.86 -13.65
CA ASN A 316 -9.44 3.33 -13.97
C ASN A 316 -8.87 4.14 -15.14
N HIS A 317 -8.10 5.20 -14.83
CA HIS A 317 -7.39 5.97 -15.85
C HIS A 317 -6.42 5.07 -16.65
N THR A 318 -5.90 4.05 -15.98
CA THR A 318 -5.01 3.05 -16.55
C THR A 318 -5.45 1.65 -16.14
N VAL A 319 -5.40 0.71 -17.08
CA VAL A 319 -5.76 -0.69 -16.85
C VAL A 319 -4.89 -1.28 -15.72
N PRO A 320 -5.50 -1.92 -14.71
CA PRO A 320 -4.74 -2.62 -13.67
C PRO A 320 -3.99 -3.82 -14.24
N ASP A 321 -3.04 -4.36 -13.47
CA ASP A 321 -2.17 -5.44 -13.97
C ASP A 321 -2.82 -6.83 -13.93
N ASP A 322 -3.87 -7.01 -13.12
CA ASP A 322 -4.53 -8.30 -12.92
C ASP A 322 -6.04 -8.17 -12.57
N PRO A 323 -6.83 -9.24 -12.74
CA PRO A 323 -8.27 -9.27 -12.43
C PRO A 323 -8.62 -8.93 -10.98
N ASP A 324 -7.82 -9.39 -10.01
CA ASP A 324 -8.12 -9.16 -8.59
C ASP A 324 -7.94 -7.69 -8.24
N THR A 325 -6.88 -7.05 -8.75
CA THR A 325 -6.68 -5.61 -8.63
C THR A 325 -7.83 -4.82 -9.28
N TYR A 326 -8.32 -5.26 -10.44
CA TYR A 326 -9.50 -4.65 -11.07
C TYR A 326 -10.72 -4.67 -10.14
N LEU A 327 -11.05 -5.84 -9.58
CA LEU A 327 -12.16 -5.99 -8.65
C LEU A 327 -11.97 -5.18 -7.37
N HIS A 328 -10.75 -5.07 -6.85
CA HIS A 328 -10.44 -4.25 -5.68
C HIS A 328 -10.64 -2.76 -5.90
N ARG A 329 -10.38 -2.28 -7.12
CA ARG A 329 -10.64 -0.89 -7.52
C ARG A 329 -12.13 -0.66 -7.75
N ALA A 330 -12.77 -1.50 -8.57
CA ALA A 330 -14.19 -1.38 -8.89
C ALA A 330 -15.06 -1.51 -7.63
N GLY A 331 -14.71 -2.43 -6.73
CA GLY A 331 -15.39 -2.63 -5.46
C GLY A 331 -15.23 -1.50 -4.45
N ARG A 332 -14.73 -0.30 -4.83
CA ARG A 332 -14.88 0.92 -4.03
C ARG A 332 -16.28 1.53 -4.18
N THR A 333 -16.96 1.25 -5.30
CA THR A 333 -18.36 1.61 -5.53
C THR A 333 -19.28 0.40 -5.39
N GLY A 334 -20.60 0.60 -5.46
CA GLY A 334 -21.60 -0.48 -5.48
C GLY A 334 -21.84 -1.19 -4.13
N ARG A 335 -21.39 -0.62 -3.01
CA ARG A 335 -21.48 -1.21 -1.66
C ARG A 335 -22.82 -0.94 -0.98
N ALA A 336 -23.14 -1.76 0.03
CA ALA A 336 -24.31 -1.58 0.91
C ALA A 336 -25.65 -1.41 0.15
N GLY A 337 -25.85 -2.21 -0.91
CA GLY A 337 -27.06 -2.18 -1.74
C GLY A 337 -27.20 -0.98 -2.67
N LYS A 338 -26.19 -0.09 -2.76
CA LYS A 338 -26.17 1.01 -3.71
C LYS A 338 -25.63 0.55 -5.07
N THR A 339 -26.04 1.22 -6.15
CA THR A 339 -25.45 1.02 -7.48
C THR A 339 -24.19 1.85 -7.65
N GLY A 340 -23.29 1.37 -8.50
CA GLY A 340 -22.00 2.00 -8.77
C GLY A 340 -21.63 2.00 -10.24
N ILE A 341 -20.75 2.90 -10.67
CA ILE A 341 -20.21 2.91 -12.03
C ILE A 341 -18.68 2.78 -11.97
N ALA A 342 -18.14 1.79 -12.69
CA ALA A 342 -16.70 1.60 -12.85
C ALA A 342 -16.31 1.81 -14.32
N VAL A 343 -15.68 2.95 -14.62
CA VAL A 343 -15.18 3.29 -15.96
C VAL A 343 -13.73 2.86 -16.09
N THR A 344 -13.36 2.19 -17.19
CA THR A 344 -11.97 1.77 -17.45
C THR A 344 -11.51 2.22 -18.82
N PHE A 345 -10.42 3.00 -18.86
CA PHE A 345 -9.76 3.35 -20.11
C PHE A 345 -8.69 2.33 -20.46
N VAL A 346 -8.81 1.77 -21.66
CA VAL A 346 -7.84 0.85 -22.26
C VAL A 346 -7.05 1.64 -23.31
N ASP A 347 -5.76 1.82 -23.05
CA ASP A 347 -4.84 2.34 -24.06
C ASP A 347 -4.41 1.21 -25.01
N TRP A 348 -3.84 1.55 -26.17
CA TRP A 348 -3.33 0.56 -27.12
C TRP A 348 -2.26 -0.33 -26.49
N ASP A 349 -1.38 0.27 -25.68
CA ASP A 349 -0.35 -0.46 -24.94
C ASP A 349 -0.92 -1.41 -23.87
N ASP A 350 -2.15 -1.16 -23.41
CA ASP A 350 -2.78 -1.91 -22.31
C ASP A 350 -3.79 -2.97 -22.81
N LEU A 351 -3.96 -3.16 -24.12
CA LEU A 351 -4.88 -4.15 -24.70
C LEU A 351 -4.60 -5.58 -24.20
N HIS A 352 -3.33 -5.94 -24.04
CA HIS A 352 -2.95 -7.25 -23.52
C HIS A 352 -3.40 -7.47 -22.07
N LYS A 353 -3.32 -6.44 -21.23
CA LYS A 353 -3.78 -6.47 -19.83
C LYS A 353 -5.29 -6.57 -19.76
N TRP A 354 -5.97 -5.78 -20.59
CA TRP A 354 -7.43 -5.86 -20.70
C TRP A 354 -7.87 -7.25 -21.13
N GLY A 355 -7.21 -7.88 -22.11
CA GLY A 355 -7.52 -9.24 -22.53
C GLY A 355 -7.40 -10.28 -21.42
N LEU A 356 -6.47 -10.11 -20.47
CA LEU A 356 -6.36 -10.97 -19.28
C LEU A 356 -7.51 -10.73 -18.29
N ILE A 357 -7.85 -9.46 -18.03
CA ILE A 357 -8.95 -9.09 -17.11
C ILE A 357 -10.30 -9.54 -17.67
N ASN A 358 -10.59 -9.23 -18.94
CA ASN A 358 -11.82 -9.60 -19.61
C ASN A 358 -12.07 -11.12 -19.58
N ARG A 359 -11.03 -11.93 -19.80
CA ARG A 359 -11.14 -13.40 -19.68
C ARG A 359 -11.25 -13.86 -18.23
N GLY A 360 -10.43 -13.32 -17.34
CA GLY A 360 -10.40 -13.73 -15.93
C GLY A 360 -11.68 -13.39 -15.16
N LEU A 361 -12.42 -12.37 -15.61
CA LEU A 361 -13.67 -11.90 -15.02
C LEU A 361 -14.89 -12.18 -15.91
N GLU A 362 -14.72 -12.90 -17.03
CA GLU A 362 -15.79 -13.26 -17.96
C GLU A 362 -16.67 -12.06 -18.40
N MET A 363 -16.06 -10.88 -18.60
CA MET A 363 -16.79 -9.64 -18.86
C MET A 363 -17.42 -9.56 -20.25
N ASN A 364 -17.04 -10.45 -21.17
CA ASN A 364 -17.52 -10.51 -22.55
C ASN A 364 -17.36 -9.20 -23.36
N ILE A 365 -16.31 -8.43 -23.08
CA ILE A 365 -15.91 -7.21 -23.82
C ILE A 365 -14.47 -7.41 -24.33
N PRO A 366 -14.24 -8.30 -25.31
CA PRO A 366 -12.89 -8.55 -25.83
C PRO A 366 -12.28 -7.32 -26.50
N GLU A 367 -13.10 -6.49 -27.14
CA GLU A 367 -12.69 -5.28 -27.84
C GLU A 367 -13.47 -4.08 -27.30
N PRO A 368 -12.85 -3.24 -26.44
CA PRO A 368 -13.49 -2.02 -25.96
C PRO A 368 -13.76 -1.04 -27.10
N VAL A 369 -14.90 -0.36 -27.03
CA VAL A 369 -15.31 0.64 -28.03
C VAL A 369 -14.33 1.80 -28.04
N GLU A 370 -13.85 2.16 -29.23
CA GLU A 370 -13.01 3.33 -29.40
C GLU A 370 -13.80 4.61 -29.10
N THR A 371 -13.28 5.40 -28.17
CA THR A 371 -14.01 6.51 -27.56
C THR A 371 -13.15 7.74 -27.51
N TYR A 372 -13.71 8.81 -28.05
CA TYR A 372 -13.19 10.16 -27.96
C TYR A 372 -14.12 10.99 -27.07
N SER A 373 -13.63 12.11 -26.55
CA SER A 373 -14.41 13.05 -25.77
C SER A 373 -15.66 13.53 -26.51
N SER A 374 -15.60 13.66 -27.84
CA SER A 374 -16.72 14.01 -28.72
C SER A 374 -17.63 12.84 -29.12
N SER A 375 -17.33 11.60 -28.72
CA SER A 375 -18.12 10.44 -29.12
C SER A 375 -19.53 10.50 -28.51
N PRO A 376 -20.62 10.31 -29.30
CA PRO A 376 -21.99 10.38 -28.77
C PRO A 376 -22.28 9.38 -27.66
N HIS A 377 -21.74 8.16 -27.77
CA HIS A 377 -21.99 7.10 -26.78
C HIS A 377 -21.43 7.43 -25.40
N LEU A 378 -20.36 8.25 -25.30
CA LEU A 378 -19.84 8.71 -24.00
C LEU A 378 -20.93 9.43 -23.18
N PHE A 379 -21.77 10.22 -23.85
CA PHE A 379 -22.83 10.98 -23.19
C PHE A 379 -23.98 10.09 -22.75
N SER A 380 -24.48 9.24 -23.66
CA SER A 380 -25.60 8.35 -23.39
C SER A 380 -25.25 7.28 -22.35
N ASP A 381 -24.05 6.71 -22.42
CA ASP A 381 -23.63 5.63 -21.55
C ASP A 381 -23.53 6.08 -20.10
N LEU A 382 -23.12 7.33 -19.84
CA LEU A 382 -22.81 7.81 -18.49
C LEU A 382 -23.79 8.86 -17.97
N GLY A 383 -24.86 9.18 -18.72
CA GLY A 383 -25.81 10.22 -18.31
C GLY A 383 -25.16 11.59 -18.21
N ILE A 384 -24.26 11.91 -19.15
CA ILE A 384 -23.62 13.23 -19.22
C ILE A 384 -24.52 14.14 -20.05
N PRO A 385 -24.89 15.34 -19.55
CA PRO A 385 -25.71 16.27 -20.32
C PRO A 385 -25.09 16.59 -21.69
N GLU A 386 -25.90 16.60 -22.74
CA GLU A 386 -25.41 16.93 -24.07
C GLU A 386 -24.78 18.33 -24.13
N GLY A 387 -23.72 18.49 -24.89
CA GLY A 387 -22.97 19.75 -24.99
C GLY A 387 -22.03 20.03 -23.81
N THR A 388 -21.93 19.13 -22.83
CA THR A 388 -20.95 19.21 -21.74
C THR A 388 -19.52 19.31 -22.29
N LYS A 389 -18.79 20.33 -21.83
CA LYS A 389 -17.37 20.55 -22.14
C LYS A 389 -16.50 20.04 -21.00
N GLY A 390 -15.22 19.77 -21.24
CA GLY A 390 -14.30 19.29 -20.21
C GLY A 390 -13.85 20.33 -19.17
N ARG A 391 -14.60 21.41 -18.93
CA ARG A 391 -14.30 22.44 -17.92
C ARG A 391 -15.61 22.98 -17.34
N LEU A 392 -15.62 23.25 -16.03
CA LEU A 392 -16.76 23.88 -15.36
C LEU A 392 -16.93 25.34 -15.81
N ALA A 393 -18.17 25.80 -15.95
CA ALA A 393 -18.48 27.16 -16.41
C ALA A 393 -17.88 28.27 -15.51
N THR A 394 -17.62 27.96 -14.24
CA THR A 394 -17.01 28.88 -13.25
C THR A 394 -15.47 28.93 -13.32
N ALA A 395 -14.82 28.07 -14.10
CA ALA A 395 -13.38 28.08 -14.25
C ALA A 395 -12.97 29.14 -15.30
N ALA A 396 -12.32 30.21 -14.86
CA ALA A 396 -11.78 31.22 -15.76
C ALA A 396 -10.78 30.59 -16.76
N PRO A 397 -10.77 31.00 -18.05
CA PRO A 397 -9.78 30.53 -19.00
C PRO A 397 -8.35 30.83 -18.50
N ALA A 398 -7.44 29.86 -18.60
CA ALA A 398 -6.02 30.01 -18.25
C ALA A 398 -5.24 30.99 -19.15
N GLY A 399 -5.92 31.91 -19.83
CA GLY A 399 -5.37 32.87 -20.78
C GLY A 399 -5.10 34.27 -20.23
N ASP A 400 -5.46 34.57 -18.97
CA ASP A 400 -5.34 35.95 -18.45
C ASP A 400 -4.80 36.02 -17.02
N ARG A 401 -3.73 35.25 -16.74
CA ARG A 401 -2.81 35.62 -15.66
C ARG A 401 -1.84 36.64 -16.25
N PRO A 402 -1.81 37.90 -15.79
CA PRO A 402 -0.87 38.87 -16.32
C PRO A 402 0.54 38.35 -16.10
N SER A 403 1.27 38.19 -17.21
CA SER A 403 2.69 37.90 -17.16
C SER A 403 3.33 39.00 -16.31
N ARG A 404 4.04 38.61 -15.25
CA ARG A 404 5.00 39.52 -14.60
C ARG A 404 6.14 39.73 -15.59
N SER A 405 5.89 40.59 -16.57
CA SER A 405 6.89 41.14 -17.44
C SER A 405 7.82 41.99 -16.57
N ALA A 406 9.09 41.65 -16.64
CA ALA A 406 10.18 42.45 -16.11
C ALA A 406 10.16 43.82 -16.80
N THR A 407 9.51 44.79 -16.16
CA THR A 407 9.67 46.20 -16.50
C THR A 407 10.81 46.74 -15.67
N ALA A 408 11.99 46.74 -16.29
CA ALA A 408 13.05 47.65 -15.92
C ALA A 408 12.48 49.08 -15.90
N SER A 409 12.79 49.83 -14.86
CA SER A 409 12.71 51.29 -14.92
C SER A 409 13.87 51.91 -14.16
N PRO A 410 14.38 53.05 -14.65
CA PRO A 410 15.78 53.41 -14.55
C PRO A 410 16.07 54.25 -13.32
N GLY A 411 17.31 54.17 -12.83
CA GLY A 411 17.82 55.15 -11.88
C GLY A 411 18.04 56.51 -12.55
N ARG A 412 17.57 57.56 -11.90
CA ARG A 412 18.21 58.89 -11.93
C ARG A 412 17.85 59.64 -10.65
N GLY A 413 18.89 60.03 -9.92
CA GLY A 413 18.77 60.64 -8.60
C GLY A 413 18.42 62.13 -8.63
N SER A 414 18.11 62.64 -7.45
CA SER A 414 18.32 64.03 -7.08
C SER A 414 18.38 64.13 -5.56
N ARG A 415 19.37 64.89 -5.10
CA ARG A 415 19.69 65.27 -3.73
C ARG A 415 18.53 66.01 -3.06
N ARG A 416 18.39 65.88 -1.74
CA ARG A 416 18.02 67.00 -0.86
C ARG A 416 18.42 66.75 0.59
N ASP A 417 18.93 67.82 1.17
CA ASP A 417 19.61 67.97 2.44
C ASP A 417 18.71 67.89 3.69
N GLY A 418 19.32 67.37 4.77
CA GLY A 418 19.51 68.05 6.06
C GLY A 418 18.34 68.65 6.85
N GLN A 419 18.00 68.00 7.97
CA GLN A 419 17.66 68.52 9.32
C GLN A 419 16.91 67.38 10.05
N GLY A 420 17.13 66.98 11.30
CA GLY A 420 17.68 67.62 12.50
C GLY A 420 16.72 67.29 13.66
N SER A 421 17.26 66.96 14.86
CA SER A 421 16.56 66.70 16.15
C SER A 421 16.17 65.22 16.41
N ALA A 422 16.86 64.43 17.25
CA ALA A 422 17.13 64.47 18.71
C ALA A 422 16.12 63.63 19.52
N GLY A 423 16.61 62.66 20.30
CA GLY A 423 15.79 61.80 21.17
C GLY A 423 16.52 60.57 21.74
N SER A 424 17.44 60.83 22.68
CA SER A 424 17.98 59.99 23.78
C SER A 424 17.58 58.52 24.00
N GLY A 425 18.56 57.70 24.40
CA GLY A 425 18.39 56.57 25.34
C GLY A 425 19.07 55.25 24.90
N ALA A 426 20.40 55.12 24.95
CA ALA A 426 21.19 54.64 26.10
C ALA A 426 21.40 53.11 26.17
N ARG A 427 22.71 52.76 26.17
CA ARG A 427 23.40 51.62 26.81
C ARG A 427 23.76 50.37 25.99
N GLY A 428 25.09 50.22 25.86
CA GLY A 428 25.83 48.96 25.87
C GLY A 428 26.13 48.43 24.48
N GLY A 429 27.33 48.50 23.92
CA GLY A 429 28.64 48.69 24.55
C GLY A 429 29.56 47.60 24.04
N SER A 430 30.34 47.96 23.01
CA SER A 430 31.63 47.37 22.65
C SER A 430 31.60 45.92 22.09
N ASP A 431 32.47 45.54 21.16
CA ASP A 431 33.43 46.32 20.42
C ASP A 431 33.90 45.51 19.22
N ARG A 432 34.19 46.27 18.18
CA ARG A 432 35.30 46.12 17.21
C ARG A 432 35.38 44.83 16.38
N ASN A 433 35.05 44.92 15.09
CA ASN A 433 35.82 45.58 14.02
C ASN A 433 36.86 44.62 13.41
N ARG A 434 36.63 44.21 12.15
CA ARG A 434 37.68 44.32 11.14
C ARG A 434 37.12 44.47 9.74
N LYS A 435 37.48 45.63 9.19
CA LYS A 435 37.25 46.18 7.87
C LYS A 435 38.14 45.47 6.84
N ARG A 436 37.49 45.07 5.74
CA ARG A 436 37.92 44.98 4.32
C ARG A 436 39.41 45.11 3.96
N THR A 437 39.87 44.18 3.12
CA THR A 437 40.45 44.36 1.76
C THR A 437 40.39 42.99 1.05
N ARG A 438 39.64 42.79 -0.04
CA ARG A 438 39.92 43.06 -1.46
C ARG A 438 41.09 42.24 -2.05
N GLY A 439 40.75 41.22 -2.83
CA GLY A 439 41.54 40.72 -3.98
C GLY A 439 42.31 39.40 -3.75
N GLY A 440 42.11 38.45 -4.66
CA GLY A 440 43.05 37.35 -4.91
C GLY A 440 42.49 35.95 -4.67
N GLN A 441 42.27 35.21 -5.76
CA GLN A 441 41.87 33.79 -5.81
C GLN A 441 43.10 32.86 -5.60
N PRO A 442 42.95 31.52 -5.57
CA PRO A 442 43.39 30.67 -4.47
C PRO A 442 44.69 29.90 -4.76
N THR A 443 45.36 29.42 -3.71
CA THR A 443 46.38 28.36 -3.82
C THR A 443 46.29 27.35 -2.69
N SER A 444 46.32 26.10 -3.11
CA SER A 444 46.56 24.86 -2.37
C SER A 444 47.79 24.88 -1.45
N SER A 445 47.70 24.21 -0.29
CA SER A 445 48.52 23.02 0.04
C SER A 445 48.27 22.57 1.49
N ASP A 446 48.25 21.23 1.69
CA ASP A 446 48.95 20.46 2.73
C ASP A 446 48.85 20.89 4.21
N THR A 447 48.77 20.04 5.23
CA THR A 447 49.11 18.61 5.42
C THR A 447 48.70 18.27 6.86
N ALA A 448 48.44 17.00 7.16
CA ALA A 448 49.11 16.31 8.29
C ALA A 448 48.58 14.87 8.44
N LYS A 449 49.40 13.91 8.04
CA LYS A 449 49.50 12.57 8.66
C LYS A 449 50.85 12.51 9.38
N PRO A 450 50.95 11.68 10.42
CA PRO A 450 52.10 10.77 10.57
C PRO A 450 51.58 9.35 10.91
N ALA A 451 52.28 8.23 10.87
CA ALA A 451 53.60 7.71 10.45
C ALA A 451 53.31 6.19 10.22
N GLY A 452 53.99 5.40 9.39
CA GLY A 452 55.39 5.00 9.32
C GLY A 452 55.39 3.59 8.68
N ALA A 453 56.05 3.40 7.55
CA ALA A 453 57.32 2.68 7.39
C ALA A 453 57.18 1.15 7.17
N GLY A 454 57.57 0.68 5.98
CA GLY A 454 57.67 -0.73 5.62
C GLY A 454 57.84 -0.95 4.10
N THR A 455 59.10 -0.97 3.67
CA THR A 455 59.68 -1.34 2.35
C THR A 455 59.28 -2.76 1.88
N HIS A 456 59.37 -3.26 0.63
CA HIS A 456 60.22 -2.98 -0.54
C HIS A 456 59.57 -3.69 -1.78
N ASP A 457 59.62 -3.03 -2.93
CA ASP A 457 59.79 -3.46 -4.34
C ASP A 457 59.23 -4.77 -4.95
N GLY A 458 58.72 -4.62 -6.18
CA GLY A 458 58.95 -5.61 -7.24
C GLY A 458 57.93 -5.70 -8.39
N SER A 459 58.03 -4.78 -9.36
CA SER A 459 57.89 -5.00 -10.83
C SER A 459 56.64 -5.72 -11.44
N GLY A 460 55.95 -5.03 -12.37
CA GLY A 460 54.79 -5.48 -13.17
C GLY A 460 55.08 -6.55 -14.26
N PRO A 461 54.37 -6.64 -15.41
CA PRO A 461 53.36 -5.71 -15.97
C PRO A 461 52.07 -6.35 -16.57
N ALA A 462 51.20 -5.44 -17.02
CA ALA A 462 50.00 -5.54 -17.87
C ALA A 462 49.71 -6.83 -18.68
N ARG A 463 48.42 -7.23 -18.73
CA ARG A 463 47.75 -7.62 -20.00
C ARG A 463 46.22 -7.57 -19.97
N ARG A 464 45.71 -7.25 -21.16
CA ARG A 464 44.35 -6.99 -21.66
C ARG A 464 43.35 -8.17 -21.62
N ARG A 465 42.06 -7.77 -21.55
CA ARG A 465 40.85 -8.26 -22.26
C ARG A 465 40.38 -9.71 -22.05
N ARG A 466 39.09 -9.88 -21.73
CA ARG A 466 38.04 -10.29 -22.72
C ARG A 466 36.61 -10.24 -22.16
N ASN A 467 35.74 -9.59 -22.94
CA ASN A 467 34.28 -9.71 -22.92
C ASN A 467 33.86 -11.16 -23.27
N ARG A 468 32.77 -11.63 -22.66
CA ARG A 468 31.98 -12.76 -23.16
C ARG A 468 30.49 -12.41 -23.14
N THR A 469 29.97 -12.18 -24.33
CA THR A 469 28.56 -12.18 -24.73
C THR A 469 28.04 -13.62 -24.76
N ARG A 470 26.82 -13.85 -24.23
CA ARG A 470 26.06 -15.11 -24.35
C ARG A 470 24.91 -14.91 -25.34
N ARG A 471 24.80 -15.81 -26.32
CA ARG A 471 23.59 -16.04 -27.14
C ARG A 471 23.29 -17.55 -27.18
N PRO A 472 22.03 -17.94 -27.45
CA PRO A 472 21.44 -19.21 -27.04
C PRO A 472 21.57 -20.32 -28.07
N SER A 473 21.53 -21.58 -27.60
CA SER A 473 21.50 -22.79 -28.41
C SER A 473 20.07 -23.27 -28.67
N THR A 474 19.73 -23.38 -29.96
CA THR A 474 18.60 -24.15 -30.50
C THR A 474 18.90 -25.65 -30.46
N GLY A 475 17.97 -26.46 -29.95
CA GLY A 475 18.01 -27.91 -30.00
C GLY A 475 16.69 -28.46 -30.52
N THR A 476 16.70 -28.94 -31.76
CA THR A 476 15.66 -29.70 -32.45
C THR A 476 15.75 -31.18 -32.10
N GLY A 477 14.64 -31.81 -31.73
CA GLY A 477 14.52 -33.27 -31.58
C GLY A 477 13.07 -33.71 -31.81
N ASN A 478 12.84 -34.46 -32.89
CA ASN A 478 11.58 -35.12 -33.24
C ASN A 478 11.36 -36.40 -32.40
N PRO A 479 10.11 -36.92 -32.29
CA PRO A 479 9.77 -38.11 -31.51
C PRO A 479 9.73 -39.41 -32.36
N PRO A 480 9.72 -40.61 -31.73
CA PRO A 480 9.31 -41.86 -32.38
C PRO A 480 7.87 -42.28 -32.00
N PRO A 481 7.28 -43.27 -32.70
CA PRO A 481 5.83 -43.36 -32.91
C PRO A 481 5.08 -44.22 -31.87
N ALA A 482 3.76 -44.13 -31.97
CA ALA A 482 2.78 -44.85 -31.17
C ALA A 482 2.76 -46.37 -31.40
N ALA A 483 2.39 -47.09 -30.34
CA ALA A 483 1.57 -48.29 -30.35
C ALA A 483 0.60 -48.21 -29.16
#